data_AF-A0AAU2JWB2-F1
#
_entry.id   AF-A0AAU2JWB2-F1
#
_cell.length_a   1.000
_cell.length_b   1.000
_cell.length_c   1.000
_cell.angle_alpha   90.00
_cell.angle_beta   90.00
_cell.angle_gamma   90.00
#
_symmetry.space_group_name_H-M   'P 1'
#
loop_
_entity.id
_entity.type
_entity.pdbx_description
1 polymer ?
#
loop_
_entity_poly.entity_id
_entity_poly.type
_entity_poly.pdbx_seq_one_letter_code
_entity_poly.pdbx_strand_id
1 'polypeptide(L)'
;MNGASREALASARERLDALTDNTSVDAAKLAGELAAVTALLDREVSLRRVITDPAQSGEAKAELVGRLLSGQVGGETLDLVSGMARSRWSQSRDLVDSLEELAATADLTAAQQAGALDDVEDEVFRFGRIVSSSTELRAALTDRAATVSAKSELLRSLLGGKANAVTERLVTRLVTHPRGRSLEAGLESLSTLAAERRNRMVATVTSAVPLSDVQKARLGAVLAKLYGRQMHLNLDVDPEVLGGISVRVGDEVIDGTIADRLAEASRRMAG
;
A
#
# COMPACT_ATOMS: atom_id res chain seq x y z
N MET A 1 -13.60 -0.64 8.65
CA MET A 1 -13.24 0.74 9.04
C MET A 1 -14.41 1.69 8.79
N ASN A 2 -14.61 2.67 9.68
CA ASN A 2 -15.61 3.76 9.57
C ASN A 2 -15.01 5.01 8.89
N GLY A 3 -15.82 6.04 8.65
CA GLY A 3 -15.45 7.24 7.86
C GLY A 3 -14.10 7.87 8.23
N ALA A 4 -13.91 8.26 9.50
CA ALA A 4 -12.66 8.93 9.92
C ALA A 4 -11.41 8.05 9.74
N SER A 5 -11.53 6.75 10.00
CA SER A 5 -10.39 5.84 9.80
C SER A 5 -10.08 5.62 8.31
N ARG A 6 -11.10 5.59 7.44
CA ARG A 6 -10.91 5.48 5.99
C ARG A 6 -10.22 6.72 5.43
N GLU A 7 -10.64 7.91 5.85
CA GLU A 7 -10.01 9.17 5.45
C GLU A 7 -8.56 9.26 5.94
N ALA A 8 -8.32 8.88 7.21
CA ALA A 8 -6.97 8.83 7.77
C ALA A 8 -6.05 7.86 7.01
N LEU A 9 -6.55 6.67 6.64
CA LEU A 9 -5.81 5.71 5.84
C LEU A 9 -5.56 6.22 4.42
N ALA A 10 -6.56 6.82 3.76
CA ALA A 10 -6.40 7.38 2.42
C ALA A 10 -5.29 8.44 2.39
N SER A 11 -5.30 9.38 3.34
CA SER A 11 -4.24 10.39 3.46
C SER A 11 -2.86 9.77 3.75
N ALA A 12 -2.82 8.69 4.54
CA ALA A 12 -1.56 7.99 4.82
C ALA A 12 -1.03 7.22 3.61
N ARG A 13 -1.91 6.61 2.80
CA ARG A 13 -1.56 5.97 1.51
C ARG A 13 -0.98 6.98 0.54
N GLU A 14 -1.62 8.14 0.36
CA GLU A 14 -1.10 9.22 -0.49
C GLU A 14 0.29 9.69 -0.07
N ARG A 15 0.53 9.84 1.23
CA ARG A 15 1.87 10.20 1.75
C ARG A 15 2.90 9.09 1.50
N LEU A 16 2.52 7.82 1.71
CA LEU A 16 3.40 6.69 1.42
C LEU A 16 3.76 6.64 -0.07
N ASP A 17 2.78 6.83 -0.96
CA ASP A 17 3.02 6.87 -2.40
C ASP A 17 3.96 8.03 -2.76
N ALA A 18 3.73 9.23 -2.24
CA ALA A 18 4.62 10.38 -2.46
C ALA A 18 6.06 10.12 -1.97
N LEU A 19 6.23 9.42 -0.85
CA LEU A 19 7.55 9.03 -0.34
C LEU A 19 8.21 7.99 -1.24
N THR A 20 7.47 6.97 -1.69
CA THR A 20 8.03 5.82 -2.41
C THR A 20 8.18 6.03 -3.91
N ASP A 21 7.48 7.01 -4.49
CA ASP A 21 7.71 7.46 -5.87
C ASP A 21 9.01 8.28 -5.98
N ASN A 22 9.55 8.78 -4.86
CA ASN A 22 10.90 9.32 -4.81
C ASN A 22 11.94 8.20 -4.72
N THR A 23 12.70 8.01 -5.81
CA THR A 23 13.77 6.99 -5.92
C THR A 23 14.87 7.06 -4.84
N SER A 24 14.97 8.13 -4.06
CA SER A 24 15.92 8.20 -2.94
C SER A 24 15.46 7.44 -1.69
N VAL A 25 14.19 7.06 -1.59
CA VAL A 25 13.63 6.37 -0.42
C VAL A 25 13.79 4.85 -0.57
N ASP A 26 14.44 4.23 0.40
CA ASP A 26 14.51 2.77 0.50
C ASP A 26 13.17 2.22 1.01
N ALA A 27 12.32 1.78 0.07
CA ALA A 27 11.01 1.23 0.37
C ALA A 27 11.07 -0.03 1.23
N ALA A 28 12.12 -0.85 1.12
CA ALA A 28 12.29 -2.06 1.92
C ALA A 28 12.61 -1.72 3.37
N LYS A 29 13.49 -0.73 3.59
CA LYS A 29 13.76 -0.19 4.93
C LYS A 29 12.50 0.43 5.55
N LEU A 30 11.79 1.28 4.80
CA LEU A 30 10.53 1.90 5.24
C LEU A 30 9.50 0.83 5.66
N ALA A 31 9.33 -0.21 4.86
CA ALA A 31 8.44 -1.33 5.18
C ALA A 31 8.81 -2.04 6.49
N GLY A 32 10.12 -2.29 6.69
CA GLY A 32 10.64 -2.90 7.91
C GLY A 32 10.39 -2.05 9.15
N GLU A 33 10.62 -0.73 9.06
CA GLU A 33 10.40 0.19 10.17
C GLU A 33 8.90 0.35 10.49
N LEU A 34 8.03 0.49 9.49
CA LEU A 34 6.57 0.52 9.68
C LEU A 34 6.05 -0.77 10.33
N ALA A 35 6.61 -1.92 9.95
CA ALA A 35 6.29 -3.20 10.59
C ALA A 35 6.74 -3.25 12.05
N ALA A 36 7.91 -2.70 12.37
CA ALA A 36 8.40 -2.61 13.74
C ALA A 36 7.52 -1.69 14.60
N VAL A 37 7.10 -0.54 14.07
CA VAL A 37 6.15 0.36 14.73
C VAL A 37 4.79 -0.32 14.92
N THR A 38 4.31 -1.07 13.92
CA THR A 38 3.08 -1.86 14.02
C THR A 38 3.17 -2.85 15.18
N ALA A 39 4.25 -3.61 15.30
CA ALA A 39 4.47 -4.58 16.38
C ALA A 39 4.56 -3.89 17.76
N LEU A 40 5.22 -2.73 17.84
CA LEU A 40 5.27 -1.92 19.06
C LEU A 40 3.88 -1.50 19.52
N LEU A 41 3.07 -0.93 18.62
CA LEU A 41 1.73 -0.43 18.95
C LEU A 41 0.72 -1.55 19.18
N ASP A 42 0.95 -2.74 18.62
CA ASP A 42 0.14 -3.91 18.95
C ASP A 42 0.41 -4.39 20.37
N ARG A 43 1.68 -4.45 20.78
CA ARG A 43 2.10 -4.85 22.13
C ARG A 43 1.73 -3.81 23.19
N GLU A 44 2.00 -2.54 22.93
CA GLU A 44 1.85 -1.44 23.89
C GLU A 44 0.45 -0.81 23.81
N VAL A 45 -0.55 -1.53 24.33
CA VAL A 45 -1.97 -1.11 24.27
C VAL A 45 -2.19 0.30 24.87
N SER A 46 -1.49 0.65 25.95
CA SER A 46 -1.59 1.96 26.58
C SER A 46 -1.10 3.08 25.66
N LEU A 47 0.05 2.88 25.00
CA LEU A 47 0.58 3.82 24.02
C LEU A 47 -0.40 4.00 22.85
N ARG A 48 -0.89 2.88 22.31
CA ARG A 48 -1.89 2.88 21.23
C ARG A 48 -3.15 3.67 21.60
N ARG A 49 -3.63 3.56 22.84
CA ARG A 49 -4.79 4.32 23.33
C ARG A 49 -4.50 5.82 23.41
N VAL A 50 -3.31 6.21 23.88
CA VAL A 50 -2.91 7.62 23.97
C VAL A 50 -2.81 8.27 22.59
N ILE A 51 -2.13 7.61 21.63
CA ILE A 51 -1.95 8.16 20.27
C ILE A 51 -3.20 8.09 19.39
N THR A 52 -4.27 7.43 19.85
CA THR A 52 -5.58 7.40 19.17
C THR A 52 -6.67 8.13 19.95
N ASP A 53 -6.32 8.79 21.06
CA ASP A 53 -7.27 9.53 21.90
C ASP A 53 -7.85 10.75 21.17
N PRO A 54 -9.18 10.80 20.94
CA PRO A 54 -9.81 11.93 20.26
C PRO A 54 -9.88 13.20 21.12
N ALA A 55 -9.63 13.12 22.44
CA ALA A 55 -9.59 14.27 23.34
C ALA A 55 -8.26 15.03 23.28
N GLN A 56 -7.19 14.39 22.80
CA GLN A 56 -5.88 15.02 22.64
C GLN A 56 -5.73 15.67 21.27
N SER A 57 -5.00 16.79 21.21
CA SER A 57 -4.72 17.45 19.94
C SER A 57 -3.86 16.56 19.04
N GLY A 58 -4.07 16.65 17.72
CA GLY A 58 -3.28 15.91 16.74
C GLY A 58 -1.78 16.15 16.91
N GLU A 59 -1.39 17.39 17.19
CA GLU A 59 0.03 17.76 17.34
C GLU A 59 0.65 17.19 18.61
N ALA A 60 -0.06 17.19 19.75
CA ALA A 60 0.46 16.57 20.98
C ALA A 60 0.71 15.06 20.79
N LYS A 61 -0.18 14.38 20.05
CA LYS A 61 -0.02 12.96 19.70
C LYS A 61 1.19 12.74 18.78
N ALA A 62 1.39 13.60 17.78
CA ALA A 62 2.55 13.55 16.90
C ALA A 62 3.87 13.85 17.64
N GLU A 63 3.89 14.82 18.55
CA GLU A 63 5.07 15.11 19.37
C GLU A 63 5.44 13.93 20.28
N LEU A 64 4.44 13.24 20.85
CA LEU A 64 4.68 12.01 21.60
C LEU A 64 5.33 10.93 20.72
N VAL A 65 4.79 10.71 19.50
CA VAL A 65 5.39 9.78 18.53
C VAL A 65 6.82 10.19 18.18
N GLY A 66 7.06 11.48 17.92
CA GLY A 66 8.37 12.06 17.67
C GLY A 66 9.37 11.75 18.77
N ARG A 67 8.99 11.98 20.03
CA ARG A 67 9.87 11.70 21.19
C ARG A 67 10.18 10.22 21.36
N LEU A 68 9.25 9.32 21.02
CA LEU A 68 9.42 7.88 21.20
C LEU A 68 10.21 7.21 20.07
N LEU A 69 10.03 7.66 18.83
CA LEU A 69 10.58 7.02 17.64
C LEU A 69 11.79 7.74 17.04
N SER A 70 12.07 8.98 17.46
CA SER A 70 13.27 9.69 17.01
C SER A 70 14.54 8.90 17.32
N GLY A 71 15.38 8.72 16.31
CA GLY A 71 16.61 7.92 16.38
C GLY A 71 16.40 6.40 16.37
N GLN A 72 15.15 5.90 16.39
CA GLN A 72 14.81 4.48 16.27
C GLN A 72 14.42 4.09 14.84
N VAL A 73 13.86 5.03 14.08
CA VAL A 73 13.42 4.87 12.68
C VAL A 73 13.93 6.03 11.81
N GLY A 74 13.90 5.86 10.50
CA GLY A 74 14.19 6.91 9.51
C GLY A 74 13.21 8.08 9.57
N GLY A 75 13.62 9.21 8.99
CA GLY A 75 12.83 10.44 9.00
C GLY A 75 11.50 10.29 8.26
N GLU A 76 11.49 9.51 7.18
CA GLU A 76 10.33 9.20 6.35
C GLU A 76 9.29 8.40 7.13
N THR A 77 9.74 7.35 7.85
CA THR A 77 8.87 6.57 8.74
C THR A 77 8.32 7.45 9.85
N LEU A 78 9.18 8.25 10.48
CA LEU A 78 8.76 9.11 11.58
C LEU A 78 7.71 10.13 11.14
N ASP A 79 7.90 10.77 9.98
CA ASP A 79 6.94 11.72 9.43
C ASP A 79 5.60 11.05 9.10
N LEU A 80 5.62 9.89 8.45
CA LEU A 80 4.41 9.13 8.12
C LEU A 80 3.62 8.73 9.39
N VAL A 81 4.29 8.14 10.39
CA VAL A 81 3.65 7.72 11.65
C VAL A 81 3.15 8.93 12.44
N SER A 82 3.91 10.04 12.45
CA SER A 82 3.46 11.29 13.08
C SER A 82 2.24 11.86 12.38
N GLY A 83 2.21 11.84 11.05
CA GLY A 83 1.06 12.22 10.24
C GLY A 83 -0.18 11.37 10.52
N MET A 84 -0.01 10.06 10.74
CA MET A 84 -1.10 9.16 11.15
C MET A 84 -1.56 9.44 12.58
N ALA A 85 -0.66 9.80 13.49
CA ALA A 85 -1.01 10.16 14.87
C ALA A 85 -1.80 11.48 14.95
N ARG A 86 -1.58 12.42 14.02
CA ARG A 86 -2.37 13.65 13.89
C ARG A 86 -3.83 13.36 13.51
N SER A 87 -4.06 12.33 12.70
CA SER A 87 -5.38 11.97 12.18
C SER A 87 -6.34 11.49 13.27
N ARG A 88 -7.64 11.51 12.94
CA ARG A 88 -8.71 10.95 13.78
C ARG A 88 -8.95 9.49 13.40
N TRP A 89 -8.98 8.63 14.41
CA TRP A 89 -9.24 7.20 14.25
C TRP A 89 -10.56 6.84 14.92
N SER A 90 -11.38 6.04 14.25
CA SER A 90 -12.66 5.60 14.80
C SER A 90 -12.47 4.55 15.90
N GLN A 91 -11.43 3.73 15.78
CA GLN A 91 -11.05 2.73 16.78
C GLN A 91 -9.53 2.71 16.93
N SER A 92 -9.03 2.46 18.14
CA SER A 92 -7.59 2.41 18.38
C SER A 92 -6.85 1.34 17.56
N ARG A 93 -7.52 0.25 17.20
CA ARG A 93 -6.97 -0.79 16.33
C ARG A 93 -6.81 -0.35 14.88
N ASP A 94 -7.66 0.56 14.40
CA ASP A 94 -7.67 0.97 12.99
C ASP A 94 -6.34 1.62 12.59
N LEU A 95 -5.67 2.33 13.51
CA LEU A 95 -4.33 2.88 13.30
C LEU A 95 -3.29 1.78 13.04
N VAL A 96 -3.33 0.70 13.84
CA VAL A 96 -2.35 -0.39 13.75
C VAL A 96 -2.61 -1.26 12.51
N ASP A 97 -3.88 -1.48 12.17
CA ASP A 97 -4.28 -2.16 10.94
C ASP A 97 -3.84 -1.35 9.71
N SER A 98 -3.98 -0.02 9.76
CA SER A 98 -3.51 0.87 8.70
C SER A 98 -1.98 0.87 8.57
N LEU A 99 -1.24 0.88 9.68
CA LEU A 99 0.23 0.80 9.65
C LEU A 99 0.74 -0.51 9.05
N GLU A 100 0.06 -1.62 9.30
CA GLU A 100 0.39 -2.89 8.65
C GLU A 100 0.16 -2.84 7.16
N GLU A 101 -0.97 -2.30 6.74
CA GLU A 101 -1.30 -2.19 5.33
C GLU A 101 -0.27 -1.33 4.60
N LEU A 102 0.16 -0.22 5.21
CA LEU A 102 1.23 0.63 4.68
C LEU A 102 2.58 -0.11 4.66
N ALA A 103 2.90 -0.89 5.69
CA ALA A 103 4.11 -1.71 5.71
C ALA A 103 4.10 -2.77 4.59
N ALA A 104 2.96 -3.44 4.37
CA ALA A 104 2.80 -4.41 3.28
C ALA A 104 2.87 -3.72 1.91
N THR A 105 2.27 -2.54 1.76
CA THR A 105 2.33 -1.74 0.53
C THR A 105 3.75 -1.29 0.23
N ALA A 106 4.52 -0.88 1.24
CA ALA A 106 5.94 -0.54 1.09
C ALA A 106 6.78 -1.78 0.71
N ASP A 107 6.51 -2.95 1.30
CA ASP A 107 7.15 -4.22 0.93
C ASP A 107 6.88 -4.58 -0.54
N LEU A 108 5.63 -4.42 -1.00
CA LEU A 108 5.23 -4.63 -2.41
C LEU A 108 5.85 -3.58 -3.35
N THR A 109 5.99 -2.34 -2.88
CA THR A 109 6.65 -1.28 -3.63
C THR A 109 8.13 -1.60 -3.83
N ALA A 110 8.81 -2.09 -2.80
CA ALA A 110 10.18 -2.55 -2.92
C ALA A 110 10.32 -3.74 -3.89
N ALA A 111 9.39 -4.71 -3.84
CA ALA A 111 9.35 -5.81 -4.80
C ALA A 111 9.18 -5.31 -6.23
N GLN A 112 8.30 -4.32 -6.44
CA GLN A 112 8.09 -3.69 -7.73
C GLN A 112 9.34 -2.98 -8.25
N GLN A 113 10.01 -2.20 -7.42
CA GLN A 113 11.27 -1.52 -7.77
C GLN A 113 12.37 -2.53 -8.14
N ALA A 114 12.35 -3.72 -7.53
CA ALA A 114 13.24 -4.83 -7.85
C ALA A 114 12.78 -5.69 -9.04
N GLY A 115 11.63 -5.39 -9.66
CA GLY A 115 11.08 -6.16 -10.78
C GLY A 115 10.48 -7.52 -10.40
N ALA A 116 10.19 -7.74 -9.11
CA ALA A 116 9.71 -9.01 -8.56
C ALA A 116 8.25 -8.99 -8.09
N LEU A 117 7.48 -7.93 -8.39
CA LEU A 117 6.09 -7.81 -7.94
C LEU A 117 5.20 -8.93 -8.48
N ASP A 118 5.35 -9.28 -9.76
CA ASP A 118 4.57 -10.35 -10.41
C ASP A 118 4.82 -11.70 -9.74
N ASP A 119 6.09 -12.02 -9.42
CA ASP A 119 6.45 -13.23 -8.67
C ASP A 119 5.81 -13.24 -7.27
N VAL A 120 5.86 -12.11 -6.56
CA VAL A 120 5.29 -11.99 -5.21
C VAL A 120 3.76 -12.16 -5.23
N GLU A 121 3.07 -11.54 -6.19
CA GLU A 121 1.62 -11.70 -6.38
C GLU A 121 1.24 -13.17 -6.59
N ASP A 122 1.91 -13.83 -7.55
CA ASP A 122 1.67 -15.24 -7.88
C ASP A 122 1.97 -16.17 -6.71
N GLU A 123 3.05 -15.93 -5.98
CA GLU A 123 3.45 -16.74 -4.83
C GLU A 123 2.48 -16.60 -3.65
N VAL A 124 2.02 -15.38 -3.32
CA VAL A 124 1.02 -15.16 -2.27
C VAL A 124 -0.30 -15.86 -2.63
N PHE A 125 -0.74 -15.72 -3.88
CA PHE A 125 -1.95 -16.39 -4.37
C PHE A 125 -1.82 -17.92 -4.30
N ARG A 126 -0.70 -18.48 -4.79
CA ARG A 126 -0.41 -19.91 -4.75
C ARG A 126 -0.34 -20.43 -3.32
N PHE A 127 0.30 -19.70 -2.42
CA PHE A 127 0.37 -20.07 -1.00
C PHE A 127 -1.03 -20.11 -0.38
N GLY A 128 -1.89 -19.13 -0.66
CA GLY A 128 -3.30 -19.16 -0.26
C GLY A 128 -4.02 -20.43 -0.70
N ARG A 129 -3.87 -20.84 -1.97
CA ARG A 129 -4.46 -22.07 -2.50
C ARG A 129 -3.94 -23.33 -1.80
N ILE A 130 -2.64 -23.39 -1.51
CA ILE A 130 -2.03 -24.53 -0.79
C ILE A 130 -2.57 -24.61 0.64
N VAL A 131 -2.63 -23.49 1.36
CA VAL A 131 -3.17 -23.44 2.73
C VAL A 131 -4.66 -23.82 2.75
N SER A 132 -5.47 -23.35 1.79
CA SER A 132 -6.88 -23.71 1.73
C SER A 132 -7.14 -25.17 1.38
N SER A 133 -6.20 -25.85 0.70
CA SER A 133 -6.33 -27.25 0.31
C SER A 133 -5.74 -28.25 1.32
N SER A 134 -4.89 -27.80 2.24
CA SER A 134 -4.33 -28.65 3.32
C SER A 134 -4.87 -28.22 4.68
N THR A 135 -5.75 -29.07 5.25
CA THR A 135 -6.32 -28.82 6.57
C THR A 135 -5.27 -28.89 7.67
N GLU A 136 -4.30 -29.82 7.57
CA GLU A 136 -3.21 -29.94 8.54
C GLU A 136 -2.31 -28.70 8.54
N LEU A 137 -1.92 -28.22 7.35
CA LEU A 137 -1.08 -27.03 7.23
C LEU A 137 -1.79 -25.80 7.80
N ARG A 138 -3.07 -25.61 7.44
CA ARG A 138 -3.86 -24.52 7.98
C ARG A 138 -3.96 -24.59 9.51
N ALA A 139 -4.21 -25.78 10.07
CA ALA A 139 -4.27 -25.98 11.51
C ALA A 139 -2.94 -25.61 12.17
N ALA A 140 -1.81 -26.07 11.63
CA ALA A 140 -0.48 -25.75 12.16
C ALA A 140 -0.17 -24.24 12.14
N LEU A 141 -0.52 -23.54 11.06
CA LEU A 141 -0.27 -22.09 10.93
C LEU A 141 -1.21 -21.25 11.83
N THR A 142 -2.44 -21.72 12.06
CA THR A 142 -3.45 -21.01 12.85
C THR A 142 -3.48 -21.41 14.32
N ASP A 143 -2.72 -22.43 14.73
CA ASP A 143 -2.64 -22.90 16.10
C ASP A 143 -2.18 -21.77 17.05
N ARG A 144 -2.98 -21.46 18.06
CA ARG A 144 -2.67 -20.41 19.05
C ARG A 144 -1.71 -20.88 20.14
N ALA A 145 -1.57 -22.19 20.33
CA ALA A 145 -0.62 -22.77 21.29
C ALA A 145 0.82 -22.80 20.73
N ALA A 146 0.97 -22.83 19.40
CA ALA A 146 2.27 -22.80 18.74
C ALA A 146 2.99 -21.46 18.95
N THR A 147 4.29 -21.53 19.23
CA THR A 147 5.14 -20.34 19.39
C THR A 147 5.36 -19.63 18.07
N VAL A 148 5.61 -18.32 18.13
CA VAL A 148 5.99 -17.51 16.95
C VAL A 148 7.20 -18.11 16.24
N SER A 149 8.18 -18.61 16.99
CA SER A 149 9.38 -19.25 16.43
C SER A 149 9.03 -20.52 15.63
N ALA A 150 8.18 -21.39 16.17
CA ALA A 150 7.79 -22.62 15.50
C ALA A 150 7.04 -22.34 14.18
N LYS A 151 6.15 -21.35 14.17
CA LYS A 151 5.44 -20.93 12.96
C LYS A 151 6.39 -20.34 11.91
N SER A 152 7.32 -19.49 12.33
CA SER A 152 8.33 -18.89 11.45
C SER A 152 9.26 -19.95 10.86
N GLU A 153 9.65 -20.96 11.63
CA GLU A 153 10.48 -22.07 11.16
C GLU A 153 9.73 -22.95 10.15
N LEU A 154 8.46 -23.27 10.42
CA LEU A 154 7.60 -23.97 9.48
C LEU A 154 7.51 -23.19 8.16
N LEU A 155 7.22 -21.89 8.20
CA LEU A 155 7.16 -21.06 6.99
C LEU A 155 8.49 -21.00 6.24
N ARG A 156 9.62 -20.89 6.96
CA ARG A 156 10.95 -20.95 6.35
C ARG A 156 11.20 -22.30 5.66
N SER A 157 10.74 -23.40 6.23
CA SER A 157 10.87 -24.73 5.59
C SER A 157 10.02 -24.86 4.31
N LEU A 158 8.88 -24.16 4.27
CA LEU A 158 7.94 -24.20 3.15
C LEU A 158 8.33 -23.24 2.02
N LEU A 159 8.77 -22.02 2.36
CA LEU A 159 9.00 -20.92 1.43
C LEU A 159 10.49 -20.61 1.21
N GLY A 160 11.34 -20.91 2.19
CA GLY A 160 12.76 -20.54 2.15
C GLY A 160 13.48 -21.13 0.94
N GLY A 161 14.09 -20.27 0.14
CA GLY A 161 14.78 -20.64 -1.10
C GLY A 161 13.86 -21.07 -2.26
N LYS A 162 12.53 -21.04 -2.07
CA LYS A 162 11.52 -21.40 -3.08
C LYS A 162 10.62 -20.25 -3.48
N ALA A 163 10.52 -19.23 -2.63
CA ALA A 163 9.74 -18.02 -2.83
C ALA A 163 10.63 -16.78 -2.69
N ASN A 164 10.13 -15.64 -3.17
CA ASN A 164 10.76 -14.35 -2.97
C ASN A 164 10.84 -14.00 -1.47
N ALA A 165 11.91 -13.32 -1.07
CA ALA A 165 12.10 -12.88 0.31
C ALA A 165 11.00 -11.92 0.81
N VAL A 166 10.38 -11.15 -0.11
CA VAL A 166 9.22 -10.29 0.21
C VAL A 166 8.01 -11.15 0.56
N THR A 167 7.71 -12.19 -0.23
CA THR A 167 6.64 -13.15 0.04
C THR A 167 6.82 -13.82 1.39
N GLU A 168 8.02 -14.36 1.67
CA GLU A 168 8.31 -15.01 2.96
C GLU A 168 8.06 -14.05 4.12
N ARG A 169 8.50 -12.80 4.00
CA ARG A 169 8.31 -11.77 5.03
C ARG A 169 6.84 -11.39 5.24
N LEU A 170 6.08 -11.16 4.16
CA LEU A 170 4.66 -10.81 4.23
C LEU A 170 3.83 -11.94 4.86
N VAL A 171 4.02 -13.18 4.41
CA VAL A 171 3.32 -14.36 4.93
C VAL A 171 3.70 -14.63 6.39
N THR A 172 4.99 -14.52 6.73
CA THR A 172 5.44 -14.70 8.12
C THR A 172 4.82 -13.66 9.04
N ARG A 173 4.78 -12.39 8.63
CA ARG A 173 4.15 -11.33 9.43
C ARG A 173 2.66 -11.61 9.65
N LEU A 174 1.95 -12.01 8.60
CA LEU A 174 0.53 -12.34 8.68
C LEU A 174 0.24 -13.50 9.65
N VAL A 175 1.02 -14.57 9.57
CA VAL A 175 0.83 -15.77 10.41
C VAL A 175 1.19 -15.53 11.87
N THR A 176 2.22 -14.72 12.11
CA THR A 176 2.71 -14.42 13.47
C THR A 176 1.87 -13.35 14.18
N HIS A 177 1.26 -12.43 13.42
CA HIS A 177 0.45 -11.34 13.94
C HIS A 177 -0.91 -11.25 13.22
N PRO A 178 -1.78 -12.28 13.33
CA PRO A 178 -3.03 -12.36 12.58
C PRO A 178 -4.07 -11.31 12.97
N ARG A 179 -3.91 -10.68 14.14
CA ARG A 179 -4.77 -9.58 14.65
C ARG A 179 -6.27 -9.86 14.60
N GLY A 180 -6.63 -11.13 14.84
CA GLY A 180 -8.03 -11.57 14.88
C GLY A 180 -8.66 -11.82 13.51
N ARG A 181 -7.91 -11.68 12.40
CA ARG A 181 -8.34 -12.12 11.07
C ARG A 181 -8.06 -13.61 10.88
N SER A 182 -8.80 -14.24 9.99
CA SER A 182 -8.44 -15.58 9.48
C SER A 182 -7.21 -15.47 8.58
N LEU A 183 -6.48 -16.59 8.44
CA LEU A 183 -5.33 -16.65 7.55
C LEU A 183 -5.75 -16.42 6.10
N GLU A 184 -6.90 -16.96 5.71
CA GLU A 184 -7.47 -16.80 4.37
C GLU A 184 -7.77 -15.33 4.05
N ALA A 185 -8.44 -14.61 4.96
CA ALA A 185 -8.75 -13.19 4.76
C ALA A 185 -7.48 -12.33 4.69
N GLY A 186 -6.45 -12.69 5.45
CA GLY A 186 -5.16 -12.01 5.39
C GLY A 186 -4.42 -12.23 4.07
N LEU A 187 -4.40 -13.47 3.56
CA LEU A 187 -3.77 -13.79 2.28
C LEU A 187 -4.51 -13.17 1.10
N GLU A 188 -5.85 -13.14 1.15
CA GLU A 188 -6.67 -12.41 0.20
C GLU A 188 -6.35 -10.92 0.23
N SER A 189 -6.27 -10.30 1.41
CA SER A 189 -5.88 -8.89 1.54
C SER A 189 -4.50 -8.59 0.95
N LEU A 190 -3.51 -9.46 1.17
CA LEU A 190 -2.17 -9.30 0.57
C LEU A 190 -2.20 -9.43 -0.95
N SER A 191 -3.00 -10.38 -1.47
CA SER A 191 -3.18 -10.56 -2.91
C SER A 191 -3.83 -9.33 -3.55
N THR A 192 -4.86 -8.77 -2.90
CA THR A 192 -5.50 -7.53 -3.34
C THR A 192 -4.53 -6.36 -3.35
N LEU A 193 -3.72 -6.18 -2.30
CA LEU A 193 -2.72 -5.11 -2.27
C LEU A 193 -1.66 -5.26 -3.37
N ALA A 194 -1.22 -6.49 -3.65
CA ALA A 194 -0.29 -6.77 -4.74
C ALA A 194 -0.89 -6.44 -6.11
N ALA A 195 -2.14 -6.87 -6.34
CA ALA A 195 -2.88 -6.59 -7.56
C ALA A 195 -3.16 -5.09 -7.74
N GLU A 196 -3.57 -4.38 -6.69
CA GLU A 196 -3.73 -2.92 -6.70
C GLU A 196 -2.42 -2.22 -7.09
N ARG A 197 -1.29 -2.68 -6.52
CA ARG A 197 0.03 -2.13 -6.87
C ARG A 197 0.40 -2.38 -8.33
N ARG A 198 0.09 -3.57 -8.84
CA ARG A 198 0.31 -3.93 -10.25
C ARG A 198 -0.58 -3.12 -11.20
N ASN A 199 -1.86 -2.93 -10.86
CA ASN A 199 -2.79 -2.13 -11.66
C ASN A 199 -2.33 -0.67 -11.78
N ARG A 200 -1.66 -0.13 -10.76
CA ARG A 200 -1.01 1.18 -10.81
C ARG A 200 0.22 1.25 -11.73
N MET A 201 0.63 0.14 -12.35
CA MET A 201 1.64 0.12 -13.42
C MET A 201 1.02 0.30 -14.81
N VAL A 202 -0.30 0.22 -14.93
CA VAL A 202 -1.02 0.34 -16.19
C VAL A 202 -1.72 1.70 -16.25
N ALA A 203 -1.35 2.51 -17.25
CA ALA A 203 -2.08 3.73 -17.59
C ALA A 203 -3.01 3.45 -18.76
N THR A 204 -4.32 3.52 -18.52
CA THR A 204 -5.33 3.46 -19.59
C THR A 204 -5.52 4.86 -20.16
N VAL A 205 -5.20 5.03 -21.43
CA VAL A 205 -5.26 6.30 -22.14
C VAL A 205 -6.41 6.25 -23.13
N THR A 206 -7.45 7.01 -22.87
CA THR A 206 -8.60 7.16 -23.77
C THR A 206 -8.39 8.40 -24.64
N SER A 207 -8.51 8.23 -25.95
CA SER A 207 -8.30 9.29 -26.94
C SER A 207 -9.35 9.26 -28.04
N ALA A 208 -9.69 10.42 -28.59
CA ALA A 208 -10.65 10.53 -29.70
C ALA A 208 -10.16 9.85 -30.99
N VAL A 209 -8.83 9.77 -31.17
CA VAL A 209 -8.17 9.22 -32.35
C VAL A 209 -6.94 8.41 -31.93
N PRO A 210 -6.55 7.37 -32.70
CA PRO A 210 -5.35 6.60 -32.40
C PRO A 210 -4.10 7.50 -32.28
N LEU A 211 -3.37 7.33 -31.17
CA LEU A 211 -2.10 8.03 -30.97
C LEU A 211 -1.00 7.47 -31.89
N SER A 212 -0.19 8.34 -32.46
CA SER A 212 1.04 7.97 -33.17
C SER A 212 2.11 7.45 -32.21
N ASP A 213 3.07 6.66 -32.70
CA ASP A 213 4.14 6.09 -31.84
C ASP A 213 5.00 7.16 -31.17
N VAL A 214 5.18 8.32 -31.82
CA VAL A 214 5.85 9.49 -31.22
C VAL A 214 5.07 10.04 -30.02
N GLN A 215 3.74 10.12 -30.14
CA GLN A 215 2.88 10.58 -29.04
C GLN A 215 2.84 9.55 -27.90
N LYS A 216 2.78 8.25 -28.21
CA LYS A 216 2.87 7.18 -27.21
C LYS A 216 4.17 7.25 -26.43
N ALA A 217 5.31 7.37 -27.12
CA ALA A 217 6.62 7.47 -26.48
C ALA A 217 6.73 8.71 -25.59
N ARG A 218 6.22 9.87 -26.06
CA ARG A 218 6.20 11.10 -25.28
C ARG A 218 5.31 10.97 -24.03
N LEU A 219 4.12 10.40 -24.17
CA LEU A 219 3.19 10.19 -23.05
C LEU A 219 3.79 9.22 -22.03
N GLY A 220 4.36 8.10 -22.48
CA GLY A 220 5.06 7.15 -21.63
C GLY A 220 6.21 7.79 -20.87
N ALA A 221 7.02 8.65 -21.52
CA ALA A 221 8.09 9.37 -20.85
C ALA A 221 7.59 10.39 -19.81
N VAL A 222 6.48 11.08 -20.09
CA VAL A 222 5.86 12.01 -19.13
C VAL A 222 5.32 11.27 -17.92
N LEU A 223 4.56 10.18 -18.13
CA LEU A 223 4.02 9.37 -17.06
C LEU A 223 5.14 8.68 -16.26
N ALA A 224 6.19 8.20 -16.95
CA ALA A 224 7.33 7.61 -16.27
C ALA A 224 8.10 8.62 -15.40
N LYS A 225 8.18 9.88 -15.84
CA LYS A 225 8.75 10.96 -15.03
C LYS A 225 7.84 11.35 -13.86
N LEU A 226 6.53 11.38 -14.08
CA LEU A 226 5.55 11.76 -13.06
C LEU A 226 5.47 10.73 -11.93
N TYR A 227 5.41 9.45 -12.28
CA TYR A 227 5.29 8.33 -11.33
C TYR A 227 6.64 7.69 -10.95
N GLY A 228 7.75 8.18 -11.50
CA GLY A 228 9.10 7.69 -11.21
C GLY A 228 9.42 6.26 -11.70
N ARG A 229 8.59 5.68 -12.57
CA ARG A 229 8.71 4.28 -13.02
C ARG A 229 8.16 4.05 -14.43
N GLN A 230 8.66 3.04 -15.14
CA GLN A 230 8.09 2.65 -16.42
C GLN A 230 6.64 2.16 -16.24
N MET A 231 5.75 2.65 -17.10
CA MET A 231 4.32 2.31 -17.09
C MET A 231 3.92 1.66 -18.40
N HIS A 232 3.02 0.68 -18.31
CA HIS A 232 2.39 0.08 -19.48
C HIS A 232 1.23 0.97 -19.93
N LEU A 233 1.23 1.39 -21.20
CA LEU A 233 0.16 2.20 -21.77
C LEU A 233 -0.86 1.28 -22.43
N ASN A 234 -2.08 1.23 -21.90
CA ASN A 234 -3.22 0.63 -22.59
C ASN A 234 -3.97 1.74 -23.33
N LEU A 235 -4.05 1.69 -24.65
CA LEU A 235 -4.65 2.74 -25.46
C LEU A 235 -6.05 2.34 -25.87
N ASP A 236 -7.03 3.17 -25.51
CA ASP A 236 -8.43 3.02 -25.90
C ASP A 236 -8.85 4.19 -26.80
N VAL A 237 -9.59 3.88 -27.86
CA VAL A 237 -10.05 4.89 -28.83
C VAL A 237 -11.55 5.02 -28.70
N ASP A 238 -11.98 6.14 -28.13
CA ASP A 238 -13.38 6.44 -27.89
C ASP A 238 -13.81 7.68 -28.71
N PRO A 239 -14.60 7.49 -29.79
CA PRO A 239 -15.11 8.58 -30.61
C PRO A 239 -16.02 9.58 -29.87
N GLU A 240 -16.56 9.22 -28.70
CA GLU A 240 -17.39 10.12 -27.88
C GLU A 240 -16.55 11.21 -27.19
N VAL A 241 -15.23 11.01 -27.08
CA VAL A 241 -14.30 12.03 -26.59
C VAL A 241 -14.18 13.14 -27.63
N LEU A 242 -14.76 14.31 -27.35
CA LEU A 242 -14.80 15.47 -28.25
C LEU A 242 -13.43 16.10 -28.56
N GLY A 243 -12.36 15.60 -27.93
CA GLY A 243 -10.97 15.97 -28.20
C GLY A 243 -10.12 16.01 -26.94
N GLY A 244 -8.81 15.79 -27.08
CA GLY A 244 -7.86 15.66 -25.98
C GLY A 244 -7.57 14.20 -25.60
N ILE A 245 -6.99 14.01 -24.42
CA ILE A 245 -6.67 12.68 -23.85
C ILE A 245 -7.19 12.61 -22.42
N SER A 246 -7.69 11.46 -22.01
CA SER A 246 -7.96 11.13 -20.61
C SER A 246 -7.06 9.97 -20.21
N VAL A 247 -6.35 10.08 -19.09
CA VAL A 247 -5.41 9.06 -18.62
C VAL A 247 -5.88 8.57 -17.26
N ARG A 248 -6.15 7.26 -17.13
CA ARG A 248 -6.50 6.61 -15.88
C ARG A 248 -5.36 5.72 -15.40
N VAL A 249 -4.91 5.90 -14.16
CA VAL A 249 -3.88 5.08 -13.50
C VAL A 249 -4.43 4.56 -12.18
N GLY A 250 -4.76 3.26 -12.11
CA GLY A 250 -5.52 2.72 -10.97
C GLY A 250 -6.83 3.48 -10.78
N ASP A 251 -6.98 4.16 -9.63
CA ASP A 251 -8.16 4.97 -9.28
C ASP A 251 -8.01 6.47 -9.66
N GLU A 252 -6.83 6.90 -10.10
CA GLU A 252 -6.57 8.29 -10.47
C GLU A 252 -6.95 8.53 -11.93
N VAL A 253 -7.65 9.64 -12.22
CA VAL A 253 -7.98 10.07 -13.58
C VAL A 253 -7.42 11.47 -13.81
N ILE A 254 -6.55 11.58 -14.81
CA ILE A 254 -6.02 12.83 -15.34
C ILE A 254 -6.78 13.13 -16.63
N ASP A 255 -7.79 13.99 -16.54
CA ASP A 255 -8.59 14.39 -17.70
C ASP A 255 -7.99 15.63 -18.37
N GLY A 256 -7.55 15.46 -19.62
CA GLY A 256 -7.05 16.53 -20.49
C GLY A 256 -8.00 16.83 -21.65
N THR A 257 -9.27 16.41 -21.57
CA THR A 257 -10.23 16.61 -22.65
C THR A 257 -10.70 18.05 -22.77
N ILE A 258 -11.16 18.41 -23.97
CA ILE A 258 -11.74 19.74 -24.24
C ILE A 258 -13.00 19.96 -23.40
N ALA A 259 -13.76 18.90 -23.13
CA ALA A 259 -14.96 18.94 -22.30
C ALA A 259 -14.64 19.39 -20.86
N ASP A 260 -13.59 18.83 -20.24
CA ASP A 260 -13.22 19.21 -18.88
C ASP A 260 -12.65 20.63 -18.81
N ARG A 261 -11.84 21.06 -19.80
CA ARG A 261 -11.36 22.44 -19.90
C ARG A 261 -12.50 23.46 -20.04
N LEU A 262 -13.56 23.11 -20.79
CA LEU A 262 -14.73 23.97 -20.95
C LEU A 262 -15.55 24.04 -19.64
N ALA A 263 -15.69 22.91 -18.94
CA ALA A 263 -16.37 22.83 -17.66
C ALA A 263 -15.63 23.62 -16.56
N GLU A 264 -14.29 23.54 -16.52
CA GLU A 264 -13.45 24.30 -15.59
C GLU A 264 -13.54 25.81 -15.85
N ALA A 265 -13.50 26.23 -17.12
CA ALA A 265 -13.68 27.63 -17.49
C ALA A 265 -15.07 28.15 -17.11
N SER A 266 -16.12 27.37 -17.34
CA SER A 266 -17.49 27.74 -16.95
C SER A 266 -17.67 27.84 -15.43
N ARG A 267 -17.01 26.97 -14.64
CA ARG A 267 -17.00 27.05 -13.17
C ARG A 267 -16.29 28.31 -12.67
N ARG A 268 -15.16 28.69 -13.28
CA ARG A 268 -14.43 29.93 -12.93
C ARG A 268 -15.17 31.21 -13.30
N MET A 269 -16.10 31.16 -14.26
CA MET A 269 -16.92 32.30 -14.64
C MET A 269 -18.23 32.41 -13.84
N ALA A 270 -18.64 31.33 -13.16
CA ALA A 270 -19.88 31.27 -12.38
C ALA A 270 -19.68 31.53 -10.87
N GLY A 271 -18.44 31.79 -10.43
CA GLY A 271 -18.08 32.23 -9.08
C GLY A 271 -17.48 33.63 -9.11
#